data_AF-A0A4Z0W6D1-F1
#
_entry.id   AF-A0A4Z0W6D1-F1
#
_cell.length_a   1.000
_cell.length_b   1.000
_cell.length_c   1.000
_cell.angle_alpha   90.00
_cell.angle_beta   90.00
_cell.angle_gamma   90.00
#
_symmetry.space_group_name_H-M   'P 1'
#
loop_
_entity.id
_entity.type
_entity.pdbx_description
1 polymer ?
#
loop_
_entity_poly.entity_id
_entity_poly.type
_entity_poly.pdbx_seq_one_letter_code
_entity_poly.pdbx_strand_id
1 'polypeptide(L)'
;MYVYLDETTFGENNEYSGYACFITKYRIENSVIVEALNNLRADPDVAREQFKEHDSRTLDREYFHAADDSQNGHSHLCRSINKNIVGNFSSHYFKTKEHNFKNTEEAYDLASKLSMLSVLSESDEVTFVFEERNDLTRKYIEKWWDSLWPDILKSQFTYPYIRTFYPVLNYEICSKSDPGLQVVDFILWASTRQVLDKNCPWFNRLECWFKTEIKPESETWGGHSLSFGMNEKDNKETYTITDYQHDNEQLNSFEYQTHYIVNAQKVINLVASLGPQKGVDHFWSEIEFLHNTRVQKSTASHIEKLATCFLKLFDNVTLIKDDTSKEDKAFWLMCRKCFSYALHKHDVGGRMHSIRLSDIRNKIIENDADALQQC
;
A
#
# COMPACT_ATOMS: atom_id res chain seq x y z
N MET A 1 5.24 -3.41 11.12
CA MET A 1 4.56 -4.35 10.19
C MET A 1 5.58 -4.82 9.15
N TYR A 2 5.46 -6.04 8.63
CA TYR A 2 6.33 -6.59 7.60
C TYR A 2 5.53 -6.84 6.31
N VAL A 3 6.14 -6.52 5.18
CA VAL A 3 5.56 -6.73 3.86
C VAL A 3 6.57 -7.48 2.99
N TYR A 4 6.24 -8.71 2.64
CA TYR A 4 7.04 -9.56 1.76
C TYR A 4 6.52 -9.41 0.34
N LEU A 5 7.41 -9.17 -0.61
CA LEU A 5 7.04 -8.84 -1.97
C LEU A 5 7.65 -9.84 -2.94
N ASP A 6 6.87 -10.25 -3.94
CA ASP A 6 7.37 -11.09 -5.03
C ASP A 6 6.66 -10.76 -6.34
N GLU A 7 7.40 -10.88 -7.43
CA GLU A 7 6.94 -10.66 -8.79
C GLU A 7 6.82 -12.00 -9.52
N THR A 8 5.90 -12.07 -10.48
CA THR A 8 5.68 -13.29 -11.26
C THR A 8 5.32 -12.97 -12.70
N THR A 9 5.69 -13.88 -13.58
CA THR A 9 5.22 -13.92 -14.97
C THR A 9 4.72 -15.33 -15.25
N PHE A 10 3.52 -15.43 -15.84
CA PHE A 10 2.86 -16.73 -16.04
C PHE A 10 1.94 -16.70 -17.27
N GLY A 11 1.38 -17.88 -17.60
CA GLY A 11 0.56 -18.08 -18.79
C GLY A 11 1.36 -18.43 -20.04
N GLU A 12 0.65 -18.80 -21.11
CA GLU A 12 1.29 -19.16 -22.37
C GLU A 12 2.08 -17.97 -22.93
N ASN A 13 3.36 -18.20 -23.27
CA ASN A 13 4.26 -17.15 -23.77
C ASN A 13 4.37 -15.93 -22.84
N ASN A 14 4.30 -16.12 -21.52
CA ASN A 14 4.44 -15.05 -20.52
C ASN A 14 3.40 -13.93 -20.72
N GLU A 15 2.15 -14.29 -21.00
CA GLU A 15 1.05 -13.36 -21.25
C GLU A 15 0.79 -12.42 -20.06
N TYR A 16 0.90 -12.95 -18.84
CA TYR A 16 0.61 -12.21 -17.62
C TYR A 16 1.87 -11.84 -16.87
N SER A 17 1.89 -10.62 -16.35
CA SER A 17 2.88 -10.18 -15.37
C SER A 17 2.16 -9.61 -14.17
N GLY A 18 2.62 -10.00 -12.99
CA GLY A 18 1.95 -9.68 -11.74
C GLY A 18 2.92 -9.50 -10.59
N TYR A 19 2.36 -8.97 -9.52
CA TYR A 19 3.06 -8.65 -8.31
C TYR A 19 2.18 -9.06 -7.14
N ALA A 20 2.80 -9.48 -6.04
CA ALA A 20 2.11 -9.79 -4.82
C ALA A 20 2.81 -9.22 -3.61
N CYS A 21 2.01 -9.01 -2.58
CA CYS A 21 2.49 -8.72 -1.24
C CYS A 21 1.85 -9.66 -0.23
N PHE A 22 2.63 -10.09 0.74
CA PHE A 22 2.14 -10.71 1.96
C PHE A 22 2.43 -9.79 3.15
N ILE A 23 1.37 -9.36 3.83
CA ILE A 23 1.39 -8.37 4.90
C ILE A 23 1.15 -9.07 6.22
N THR A 24 2.05 -8.87 7.17
CA THR A 24 1.91 -9.44 8.52
C THR A 24 2.45 -8.52 9.60
N LYS A 25 1.92 -8.63 10.81
CA LYS A 25 2.33 -7.81 11.94
C LYS A 25 3.75 -8.13 12.40
N TYR A 26 4.10 -9.41 12.38
CA TYR A 26 5.37 -9.94 12.90
C TYR A 26 6.19 -10.55 11.76
N ARG A 27 7.51 -10.58 11.92
CA ARG A 27 8.39 -11.22 10.94
C ARG A 27 8.00 -12.70 10.83
N ILE A 28 7.98 -13.23 9.62
CA ILE A 28 7.82 -14.67 9.40
C ILE A 28 9.09 -15.35 9.88
N GLU A 29 8.95 -16.19 10.90
CA GLU A 29 10.05 -16.87 11.55
C GLU A 29 10.52 -18.08 10.74
N ASN A 30 11.81 -18.41 10.85
CA ASN A 30 12.40 -19.57 10.16
C ASN A 30 11.81 -20.91 10.61
N SER A 31 11.12 -20.95 11.76
CA SER A 31 10.39 -22.13 12.22
C SER A 31 9.38 -22.66 11.21
N VAL A 32 8.78 -21.78 10.38
CA VAL A 32 7.83 -22.18 9.32
C VAL A 32 8.52 -23.08 8.29
N ILE A 33 9.72 -22.70 7.86
CA ILE A 33 10.49 -23.43 6.85
C ILE A 33 11.12 -24.69 7.46
N VAL A 34 11.71 -24.57 8.65
CA VAL A 34 12.33 -25.70 9.36
C VAL A 34 11.32 -26.80 9.67
N GLU A 35 10.10 -26.46 10.09
CA GLU A 35 9.02 -27.44 10.29
C GLU A 35 8.71 -28.20 8.98
N ALA A 36 8.54 -27.46 7.87
CA ALA A 36 8.23 -28.06 6.58
C ALA A 36 9.37 -28.96 6.06
N LEU A 37 10.64 -28.54 6.17
CA LEU A 37 11.80 -29.35 5.77
C LEU A 37 11.95 -30.61 6.62
N ASN A 38 11.72 -30.52 7.93
CA ASN A 38 11.78 -31.68 8.81
C ASN A 38 10.68 -32.69 8.49
N ASN A 39 9.47 -32.22 8.19
CA ASN A 39 8.38 -33.07 7.76
C ASN A 39 8.66 -33.71 6.39
N LEU A 40 9.22 -32.96 5.44
CA LEU A 40 9.64 -33.49 4.13
C LEU A 40 10.71 -34.58 4.28
N ARG A 41 11.72 -34.36 5.13
CA ARG A 41 12.79 -35.33 5.38
C ARG A 41 12.28 -36.63 6.00
N ALA A 42 11.22 -36.56 6.81
CA ALA A 42 10.61 -37.71 7.46
C ALA A 42 9.54 -38.40 6.60
N ASP A 43 9.14 -37.81 5.46
CA ASP A 43 8.07 -38.35 4.62
C ASP A 43 8.58 -39.57 3.83
N PRO A 44 7.91 -40.73 3.91
CA PRO A 44 8.31 -41.91 3.14
C PRO A 44 8.26 -41.68 1.61
N ASP A 45 7.48 -40.70 1.15
CA ASP A 45 7.34 -40.40 -0.27
C ASP A 45 8.57 -39.70 -0.86
N VAL A 46 9.50 -39.22 -0.03
CA VAL A 46 10.77 -38.61 -0.45
C VAL A 46 11.64 -39.58 -1.26
N ALA A 47 11.47 -40.89 -1.05
CA ALA A 47 12.22 -41.93 -1.75
C ALA A 47 11.55 -42.39 -3.06
N ARG A 48 10.32 -41.93 -3.36
CA ARG A 48 9.61 -42.32 -4.59
C ARG A 48 10.27 -41.68 -5.79
N GLU A 49 10.45 -42.45 -6.86
CA GLU A 49 11.18 -42.03 -8.06
C GLU A 49 10.68 -40.69 -8.64
N GLN A 50 9.37 -40.46 -8.61
CA GLN A 50 8.73 -39.24 -9.11
C GLN A 50 9.03 -37.96 -8.30
N PHE A 51 9.46 -38.08 -7.04
CA PHE A 51 9.72 -36.93 -6.16
C PHE A 51 11.19 -36.82 -5.74
N LYS A 52 11.91 -37.94 -5.75
CA LYS A 52 13.27 -38.09 -5.20
C LYS A 52 14.24 -37.00 -5.62
N GLU A 53 14.34 -36.68 -6.92
CA GLU A 53 15.29 -35.68 -7.40
C GLU A 53 14.94 -34.26 -6.92
N HIS A 54 13.67 -33.88 -7.02
CA HIS A 54 13.21 -32.55 -6.60
C HIS A 54 13.29 -32.39 -5.08
N ASP A 55 12.81 -33.38 -4.31
CA ASP A 55 12.85 -33.33 -2.85
C ASP A 55 14.30 -33.36 -2.32
N SER A 56 15.20 -34.12 -2.94
CA SER A 56 16.63 -34.10 -2.55
C SER A 56 17.22 -32.71 -2.77
N ARG A 57 16.95 -32.07 -3.93
CA ARG A 57 17.40 -30.69 -4.18
C ARG A 57 16.84 -29.69 -3.17
N THR A 58 15.56 -29.81 -2.80
CA THR A 58 14.93 -28.96 -1.79
C THR A 58 15.57 -29.14 -0.41
N LEU A 59 15.87 -30.39 -0.03
CA LEU A 59 16.53 -30.69 1.24
C LEU A 59 18.00 -30.23 1.26
N ASP A 60 18.71 -30.38 0.14
CA ASP A 60 20.12 -29.99 0.00
C ASP A 60 20.30 -28.47 0.04
N ARG A 61 19.36 -27.72 -0.53
CA ARG A 61 19.40 -26.24 -0.51
C ARG A 61 18.88 -25.63 0.79
N GLU A 62 18.18 -26.39 1.61
CA GLU A 62 17.60 -25.97 2.90
C GLU A 62 16.55 -24.83 2.80
N TYR A 63 15.91 -24.66 1.65
CA TYR A 63 14.80 -23.73 1.44
C TYR A 63 13.86 -24.21 0.33
N PHE A 64 12.65 -23.64 0.26
CA PHE A 64 11.65 -23.93 -0.77
C PHE A 64 11.69 -22.90 -1.91
N HIS A 65 11.38 -23.34 -3.12
CA HIS A 65 11.24 -22.53 -4.33
C HIS A 65 10.08 -23.10 -5.15
N ALA A 66 8.97 -22.36 -5.23
CA ALA A 66 7.68 -22.92 -5.64
C ALA A 66 7.69 -23.52 -7.06
N ALA A 67 8.52 -23.00 -7.97
CA ALA A 67 8.64 -23.55 -9.32
C ALA A 67 9.48 -24.84 -9.42
N ASP A 68 10.37 -25.09 -8.45
CA ASP A 68 11.34 -26.20 -8.49
C ASP A 68 10.99 -27.34 -7.55
N ASP A 69 10.22 -27.05 -6.49
CA ASP A 69 9.80 -28.04 -5.51
C ASP A 69 8.87 -29.09 -6.11
N SER A 70 8.94 -30.30 -5.58
CA SER A 70 7.99 -31.35 -5.91
C SER A 70 6.61 -31.08 -5.27
N GLN A 71 5.60 -31.80 -5.73
CA GLN A 71 4.28 -31.81 -5.08
C GLN A 71 4.37 -32.24 -3.60
N ASN A 72 5.31 -33.11 -3.24
CA ASN A 72 5.52 -33.51 -1.86
C ASN A 72 6.07 -32.35 -1.01
N GLY A 73 7.09 -31.64 -1.52
CA GLY A 73 7.62 -30.43 -0.91
C GLY A 73 6.55 -29.34 -0.70
N HIS A 74 5.76 -29.05 -1.74
CA HIS A 74 4.62 -28.12 -1.67
C HIS A 74 3.60 -28.52 -0.60
N SER A 75 3.35 -29.82 -0.42
CA SER A 75 2.42 -30.34 0.58
C SER A 75 2.83 -29.96 1.99
N HIS A 76 4.11 -30.12 2.33
CA HIS A 76 4.64 -29.82 3.66
C HIS A 76 4.76 -28.31 3.90
N LEU A 77 5.20 -27.55 2.91
CA LEU A 77 5.23 -26.09 3.00
C LEU A 77 3.82 -25.52 3.22
N CYS A 78 2.84 -25.98 2.42
CA CYS A 78 1.44 -25.54 2.54
C CYS A 78 0.86 -25.82 3.95
N ARG A 79 1.11 -27.01 4.51
CA ARG A 79 0.68 -27.34 5.89
C ARG A 79 1.32 -26.41 6.91
N SER A 80 2.62 -26.13 6.78
CA SER A 80 3.32 -25.23 7.69
C SER A 80 2.80 -23.80 7.60
N ILE A 81 2.51 -23.31 6.39
CA ILE A 81 1.90 -22.00 6.15
C ILE A 81 0.54 -21.92 6.85
N ASN A 82 -0.36 -22.86 6.59
CA ASN A 82 -1.72 -22.88 7.17
C ASN A 82 -1.68 -22.86 8.70
N LYS A 83 -0.70 -23.53 9.30
CA LYS A 83 -0.57 -23.64 10.76
C LYS A 83 0.03 -22.38 11.41
N ASN A 84 1.04 -21.78 10.78
CA ASN A 84 1.94 -20.84 11.46
C ASN A 84 1.82 -19.40 10.97
N ILE A 85 1.18 -19.16 9.82
CA ILE A 85 1.15 -17.84 9.19
C ILE A 85 -0.15 -17.09 9.50
N VAL A 86 -0.01 -15.82 9.89
CA VAL A 86 -1.10 -14.87 10.09
C VAL A 86 -0.79 -13.62 9.27
N GLY A 87 -1.74 -13.17 8.44
CA GLY A 87 -1.53 -12.01 7.58
C GLY A 87 -2.45 -11.97 6.36
N ASN A 88 -2.28 -10.95 5.55
CA ASN A 88 -3.06 -10.70 4.35
C ASN A 88 -2.18 -10.78 3.11
N PHE A 89 -2.56 -11.62 2.17
CA PHE A 89 -1.98 -11.69 0.85
C PHE A 89 -2.83 -10.88 -0.12
N SER A 90 -2.18 -10.09 -0.97
CA SER A 90 -2.80 -9.46 -2.13
C SER A 90 -1.91 -9.65 -3.34
N SER A 91 -2.51 -9.95 -4.49
CA SER A 91 -1.81 -10.05 -5.77
C SER A 91 -2.62 -9.41 -6.87
N HIS A 92 -1.93 -8.78 -7.82
CA HIS A 92 -2.51 -8.25 -9.04
C HIS A 92 -1.67 -8.67 -10.24
N TYR A 93 -2.33 -8.94 -11.35
CA TYR A 93 -1.68 -9.32 -12.60
C TYR A 93 -2.37 -8.69 -13.80
N PHE A 94 -1.60 -8.44 -14.85
CA PHE A 94 -2.08 -7.81 -16.08
C PHE A 94 -1.62 -8.59 -17.30
N LYS A 95 -2.48 -8.63 -18.33
CA LYS A 95 -2.09 -9.01 -19.68
C LYS A 95 -1.23 -7.91 -20.28
N THR A 96 0.08 -8.13 -20.31
CA THR A 96 1.06 -7.10 -20.69
C THR A 96 0.87 -6.59 -22.12
N LYS A 97 0.47 -7.47 -23.05
CA LYS A 97 0.29 -7.15 -24.47
C LYS A 97 -1.02 -6.41 -24.79
N GLU A 98 -2.04 -6.53 -23.95
CA GLU A 98 -3.38 -5.97 -24.22
C GLU A 98 -3.55 -4.55 -23.64
N HIS A 99 -2.79 -4.20 -22.60
CA HIS A 99 -2.98 -2.95 -21.86
C HIS A 99 -2.21 -1.72 -22.38
N ASN A 100 -1.64 -1.77 -23.59
CA ASN A 100 -0.77 -0.71 -24.14
C ASN A 100 0.40 -0.32 -23.20
N PHE A 101 0.81 -1.20 -22.29
CA PHE A 101 2.02 -0.98 -21.50
C PHE A 101 3.22 -0.91 -22.44
N LYS A 102 4.14 0.03 -22.19
CA LYS A 102 5.36 0.15 -23.00
C LYS A 102 6.30 -1.03 -22.78
N ASN A 103 6.28 -1.59 -21.57
CA ASN A 103 7.09 -2.73 -21.16
C ASN A 103 6.48 -3.44 -19.94
N THR A 104 7.07 -4.56 -19.53
CA THR A 104 6.65 -5.34 -18.36
C THR A 104 6.83 -4.57 -17.05
N GLU A 105 7.79 -3.67 -16.96
CA GLU A 105 8.06 -2.88 -15.75
C GLU A 105 6.89 -1.95 -15.39
N GLU A 106 6.18 -1.41 -16.39
CA GLU A 106 4.96 -0.61 -16.15
C GLU A 106 3.83 -1.46 -15.56
N ALA A 107 3.70 -2.73 -15.98
CA ALA A 107 2.73 -3.64 -15.40
C ALA A 107 3.08 -4.01 -13.95
N TYR A 108 4.37 -4.24 -13.66
CA TYR A 108 4.84 -4.47 -12.30
C TYR A 108 4.68 -3.24 -11.40
N ASP A 109 4.94 -2.04 -11.91
CA ASP A 109 4.73 -0.78 -11.18
C ASP A 109 3.27 -0.64 -10.74
N LEU A 110 2.33 -0.86 -11.66
CA LEU A 110 0.92 -0.76 -11.34
C LEU A 110 0.45 -1.90 -10.41
N ALA A 111 0.87 -3.14 -10.66
CA ALA A 111 0.51 -4.29 -9.84
C ALA A 111 1.02 -4.17 -8.39
N SER A 112 2.25 -3.69 -8.21
CA SER A 112 2.83 -3.46 -6.88
C SER A 112 2.10 -2.34 -6.14
N LYS A 113 1.81 -1.22 -6.81
CA LYS A 113 1.02 -0.11 -6.24
C LYS A 113 -0.34 -0.57 -5.74
N LEU A 114 -1.07 -1.35 -6.54
CA LEU A 114 -2.37 -1.89 -6.16
C LEU A 114 -2.27 -2.88 -5.00
N SER A 115 -1.29 -3.78 -5.03
CA SER A 115 -1.11 -4.80 -3.99
C SER A 115 -0.86 -4.15 -2.63
N MET A 116 -0.15 -3.02 -2.61
CA MET A 116 0.28 -2.35 -1.39
C MET A 116 -0.72 -1.38 -0.78
N LEU A 117 -1.86 -1.09 -1.43
CA LEU A 117 -2.83 -0.13 -0.91
C LEU A 117 -3.34 -0.50 0.49
N SER A 118 -3.48 -1.79 0.81
CA SER A 118 -3.93 -2.25 2.12
C SER A 118 -2.93 -1.97 3.24
N VAL A 119 -1.62 -2.01 2.95
CA VAL A 119 -0.54 -1.68 3.90
C VAL A 119 -0.71 -0.27 4.47
N LEU A 120 -1.18 0.64 3.63
CA LEU A 120 -1.32 2.06 3.94
C LEU A 120 -2.49 2.35 4.89
N SER A 121 -3.26 1.34 5.31
CA SER A 121 -4.43 1.55 6.17
C SER A 121 -4.21 1.18 7.64
N GLU A 122 -2.99 0.74 8.03
CA GLU A 122 -2.86 -0.06 9.26
C GLU A 122 -1.61 0.14 10.13
N SER A 123 -0.61 0.95 9.74
CA SER A 123 0.66 1.01 10.49
C SER A 123 1.34 2.37 10.53
N ASP A 124 2.04 2.64 11.62
CA ASP A 124 2.99 3.76 11.79
C ASP A 124 4.35 3.47 11.14
N GLU A 125 4.70 2.18 11.01
CA GLU A 125 6.00 1.74 10.50
C GLU A 125 5.89 0.43 9.72
N VAL A 126 6.54 0.38 8.57
CA VAL A 126 6.49 -0.76 7.64
C VAL A 126 7.90 -1.13 7.19
N THR A 127 8.25 -2.40 7.35
CA THR A 127 9.49 -2.96 6.79
C THR A 127 9.14 -3.80 5.57
N PHE A 128 9.65 -3.38 4.42
CA PHE A 128 9.53 -4.13 3.18
C PHE A 128 10.71 -5.08 3.02
N VAL A 129 10.40 -6.34 2.75
CA VAL A 129 11.38 -7.40 2.53
C VAL A 129 11.30 -7.83 1.07
N PHE A 130 12.41 -7.63 0.36
CA PHE A 130 12.55 -7.94 -1.06
C PHE A 130 13.53 -9.08 -1.28
N GLU A 131 13.26 -9.88 -2.31
CA GLU A 131 14.25 -10.81 -2.82
C GLU A 131 15.41 -10.07 -3.49
N GLU A 132 16.63 -10.45 -3.15
CA GLU A 132 17.85 -10.04 -3.85
C GLU A 132 17.83 -10.62 -5.28
N ARG A 133 17.46 -9.76 -6.22
CA ARG A 133 17.66 -9.97 -7.66
C ARG A 133 18.71 -8.96 -8.11
N ASN A 134 19.53 -9.30 -9.11
CA ASN A 134 20.65 -8.49 -9.66
C ASN A 134 20.40 -6.96 -9.59
N ASP A 135 21.44 -6.13 -9.39
CA ASP A 135 21.58 -4.64 -9.30
C ASP A 135 20.38 -3.66 -9.52
N LEU A 136 19.30 -4.06 -10.20
CA LEU A 136 18.04 -3.34 -10.41
C LEU A 136 17.23 -3.08 -9.14
N THR A 137 17.18 -4.01 -8.17
CA THR A 137 16.11 -4.01 -7.15
C THR A 137 16.12 -2.76 -6.28
N ARG A 138 17.27 -2.32 -5.74
CA ARG A 138 17.31 -1.14 -4.84
C ARG A 138 16.95 0.17 -5.56
N LYS A 139 17.56 0.46 -6.72
CA LYS A 139 17.30 1.71 -7.46
C LYS A 139 15.87 1.77 -8.01
N TYR A 140 15.33 0.63 -8.43
CA TYR A 140 13.93 0.52 -8.82
C TYR A 140 13.02 0.84 -7.64
N ILE A 141 13.29 0.27 -6.45
CA ILE A 141 12.52 0.51 -5.23
C ILE A 141 12.54 1.99 -4.82
N GLU A 142 13.71 2.63 -4.79
CA GLU A 142 13.83 4.05 -4.42
C GLU A 142 13.00 4.93 -5.36
N LYS A 143 13.11 4.71 -6.68
CA LYS A 143 12.34 5.45 -7.68
C LYS A 143 10.84 5.16 -7.60
N TRP A 144 10.49 3.89 -7.41
CA TRP A 144 9.11 3.43 -7.28
C TRP A 144 8.45 4.11 -6.08
N TRP A 145 9.18 4.19 -4.97
CA TRP A 145 8.71 4.80 -3.74
C TRP A 145 8.46 6.30 -3.86
N ASP A 146 9.40 7.02 -4.47
CA ASP A 146 9.26 8.45 -4.77
C ASP A 146 8.02 8.74 -5.63
N SER A 147 7.57 7.76 -6.43
CA SER A 147 6.36 7.88 -7.25
C SER A 147 5.07 7.50 -6.52
N LEU A 148 5.13 6.54 -5.60
CA LEU A 148 3.96 6.02 -4.88
C LEU A 148 3.26 7.11 -4.07
N TRP A 149 4.02 7.89 -3.30
CA TRP A 149 3.43 8.92 -2.43
C TRP A 149 2.65 10.01 -3.18
N PRO A 150 3.22 10.63 -4.24
CA PRO A 150 2.46 11.54 -5.09
C PRO A 150 1.18 10.92 -5.65
N ASP A 151 1.21 9.66 -6.08
CA ASP A 151 0.04 8.98 -6.67
C ASP A 151 -1.06 8.78 -5.62
N ILE A 152 -0.71 8.33 -4.42
CA ILE A 152 -1.63 8.19 -3.29
C ILE A 152 -2.20 9.54 -2.87
N LEU A 153 -1.37 10.59 -2.75
CA LEU A 153 -1.81 11.93 -2.36
C LEU A 153 -2.83 12.50 -3.36
N LYS A 154 -2.61 12.28 -4.66
CA LYS A 154 -3.50 12.72 -5.74
C LYS A 154 -4.78 11.89 -5.83
N SER A 155 -4.74 10.60 -5.50
CA SER A 155 -5.92 9.72 -5.57
C SER A 155 -7.00 10.12 -4.55
N GLN A 156 -6.62 10.80 -3.46
CA GLN A 156 -7.54 11.35 -2.46
C GLN A 156 -8.53 12.38 -3.03
N PHE A 157 -8.28 12.93 -4.23
CA PHE A 157 -9.25 13.76 -4.91
C PHE A 157 -10.46 12.94 -5.36
N THR A 158 -10.22 11.77 -5.92
CA THR A 158 -11.25 10.85 -6.40
C THR A 158 -11.84 10.06 -5.23
N TYR A 159 -10.99 9.65 -4.29
CA TYR A 159 -11.34 8.74 -3.21
C TYR A 159 -10.96 9.31 -1.83
N PRO A 160 -11.51 10.48 -1.41
CA PRO A 160 -11.13 11.13 -0.15
C PRO A 160 -11.50 10.30 1.10
N TYR A 161 -12.39 9.33 0.95
CA TYR A 161 -12.87 8.45 2.00
C TYR A 161 -11.98 7.20 2.19
N ILE A 162 -10.95 7.00 1.37
CA ILE A 162 -9.98 5.94 1.62
C ILE A 162 -8.99 6.44 2.67
N ARG A 163 -9.01 5.83 3.85
CA ARG A 163 -8.01 6.09 4.89
C ARG A 163 -6.62 5.75 4.36
N THR A 164 -5.67 6.65 4.57
CA THR A 164 -4.31 6.53 4.08
C THR A 164 -3.36 7.10 5.11
N PHE A 165 -2.62 6.20 5.76
CA PHE A 165 -1.49 6.52 6.59
C PHE A 165 -0.22 6.66 5.76
N TYR A 166 0.68 7.47 6.29
CA TYR A 166 2.02 7.65 5.76
C TYR A 166 3.02 7.11 6.79
N PRO A 167 3.24 5.79 6.86
CA PRO A 167 4.19 5.19 7.78
C PRO A 167 5.64 5.58 7.49
N VAL A 168 6.48 5.44 8.52
CA VAL A 168 7.94 5.27 8.36
C VAL A 168 8.21 3.97 7.62
N LEU A 169 9.20 3.96 6.72
CA LEU A 169 9.45 2.76 5.95
C LEU A 169 10.91 2.39 5.90
N ASN A 170 11.10 1.10 6.07
CA ASN A 170 12.38 0.44 6.08
C ASN A 170 12.41 -0.58 4.94
N TYR A 171 13.61 -0.85 4.46
CA TYR A 171 13.84 -1.77 3.35
C TYR A 171 14.89 -2.79 3.73
N GLU A 172 14.59 -4.05 3.48
CA GLU A 172 15.51 -5.17 3.60
C GLU A 172 15.60 -5.88 2.25
N ILE A 173 16.82 -6.13 1.80
CA ILE A 173 17.10 -6.98 0.64
C ILE A 173 17.63 -8.29 1.21
N CYS A 174 16.91 -9.37 0.95
CA CYS A 174 17.17 -10.69 1.51
C CYS A 174 17.29 -11.72 0.39
N SER A 175 18.09 -12.77 0.62
CA SER A 175 18.14 -13.93 -0.28
C SER A 175 16.82 -14.72 -0.25
N LYS A 176 16.59 -15.58 -1.26
CA LYS A 176 15.42 -16.49 -1.32
C LYS A 176 15.30 -17.42 -0.10
N SER A 177 16.35 -17.56 0.70
CA SER A 177 16.31 -18.28 1.98
C SER A 177 15.55 -17.55 3.09
N ASP A 178 15.15 -16.29 2.93
CA ASP A 178 14.28 -15.63 3.91
C ASP A 178 12.92 -16.36 3.98
N PRO A 179 12.44 -16.73 5.18
CA PRO A 179 11.21 -17.49 5.34
C PRO A 179 9.99 -16.82 4.73
N GLY A 180 9.86 -15.49 4.86
CA GLY A 180 8.69 -14.80 4.35
C GLY A 180 8.69 -14.67 2.83
N LEU A 181 9.86 -14.57 2.21
CA LEU A 181 10.01 -14.65 0.75
C LEU A 181 9.58 -16.01 0.19
N GLN A 182 9.89 -17.11 0.88
CA GLN A 182 9.44 -18.45 0.49
C GLN A 182 7.91 -18.61 0.64
N VAL A 183 7.33 -18.03 1.69
CA VAL A 183 5.87 -18.06 1.90
C VAL A 183 5.13 -17.27 0.82
N VAL A 184 5.55 -16.03 0.54
CA VAL A 184 4.88 -15.22 -0.50
C VAL A 184 5.05 -15.82 -1.89
N ASP A 185 6.22 -16.39 -2.21
CA ASP A 185 6.50 -17.11 -3.47
C ASP A 185 5.52 -18.28 -3.67
N PHE A 186 5.33 -19.12 -2.64
CA PHE A 186 4.41 -20.25 -2.71
C PHE A 186 2.95 -19.82 -2.86
N ILE A 187 2.49 -18.83 -2.09
CA ILE A 187 1.11 -18.34 -2.17
C ILE A 187 0.86 -17.69 -3.54
N LEU A 188 1.82 -16.92 -4.06
CA LEU A 188 1.76 -16.32 -5.39
C LEU A 188 1.71 -17.40 -6.47
N TRP A 189 2.57 -18.40 -6.40
CA TRP A 189 2.56 -19.53 -7.33
C TRP A 189 1.23 -20.28 -7.32
N ALA A 190 0.67 -20.59 -6.14
CA ALA A 190 -0.63 -21.24 -6.04
C ALA A 190 -1.75 -20.36 -6.62
N SER A 191 -1.70 -19.05 -6.38
CA SER A 191 -2.67 -18.07 -6.90
C SER A 191 -2.60 -17.92 -8.42
N THR A 192 -1.41 -17.90 -9.01
CA THR A 192 -1.28 -17.84 -10.49
C THR A 192 -1.76 -19.14 -11.15
N ARG A 193 -1.52 -20.30 -10.53
CA ARG A 193 -2.07 -21.57 -11.00
C ARG A 193 -3.58 -21.61 -10.98
N GLN A 194 -4.23 -20.95 -10.01
CA GLN A 194 -5.68 -20.81 -9.97
C GLN A 194 -6.24 -20.03 -11.18
N VAL A 195 -5.50 -19.05 -11.70
CA VAL A 195 -5.87 -18.32 -12.92
C VAL A 195 -5.85 -19.24 -14.13
N LEU A 196 -4.83 -20.11 -14.22
CA LEU A 196 -4.64 -21.01 -15.35
C LEU A 196 -5.53 -22.26 -15.27
N ASP A 197 -5.82 -22.73 -14.06
CA ASP A 197 -6.68 -23.86 -13.75
C ASP A 197 -7.60 -23.49 -12.58
N LYS A 198 -8.88 -23.23 -12.90
CA LYS A 198 -9.91 -22.76 -11.95
C LYS A 198 -10.14 -23.68 -10.75
N ASN A 199 -9.62 -24.90 -10.75
CA ASN A 199 -9.71 -25.81 -9.61
C ASN A 199 -8.35 -26.24 -9.08
N CYS A 200 -7.34 -25.37 -9.19
CA CYS A 200 -5.98 -25.66 -8.75
C CYS A 200 -5.97 -26.21 -7.31
N PRO A 201 -5.52 -27.48 -7.11
CA PRO A 201 -5.53 -28.09 -5.78
C PRO A 201 -4.72 -27.29 -4.75
N TRP A 202 -3.63 -26.65 -5.17
CA TRP A 202 -2.75 -25.89 -4.29
C TRP A 202 -3.40 -24.63 -3.73
N PHE A 203 -4.10 -23.88 -4.59
CA PHE A 203 -4.86 -22.72 -4.15
C PHE A 203 -5.98 -23.10 -3.17
N ASN A 204 -6.66 -24.21 -3.45
CA ASN A 204 -7.72 -24.74 -2.59
C ASN A 204 -7.21 -25.21 -1.23
N ARG A 205 -5.97 -25.72 -1.16
CA ARG A 205 -5.33 -26.20 0.07
C ARG A 205 -4.82 -25.10 1.01
N LEU A 206 -4.72 -23.85 0.56
CA LEU A 206 -4.43 -22.72 1.44
C LEU A 206 -5.64 -22.50 2.37
N GLU A 207 -5.49 -22.72 3.68
CA GLU A 207 -6.58 -22.62 4.65
C GLU A 207 -6.73 -21.17 5.12
N CYS A 208 -7.32 -20.36 4.25
CA CYS A 208 -7.63 -18.95 4.51
C CYS A 208 -9.04 -18.83 5.07
N TRP A 209 -9.27 -17.88 5.97
CA TRP A 209 -10.64 -17.57 6.40
C TRP A 209 -11.40 -16.73 5.37
N PHE A 210 -10.68 -16.02 4.50
CA PHE A 210 -11.23 -15.26 3.38
C PHE A 210 -10.37 -15.45 2.13
N LYS A 211 -11.03 -15.65 0.99
CA LYS A 211 -10.44 -15.67 -0.34
C LYS A 211 -11.36 -14.93 -1.30
N THR A 212 -10.81 -14.00 -2.06
CA THR A 212 -11.54 -13.33 -3.14
C THR A 212 -10.69 -13.26 -4.39
N GLU A 213 -11.38 -13.29 -5.53
CA GLU A 213 -10.82 -13.03 -6.85
C GLU A 213 -11.51 -11.77 -7.39
N ILE A 214 -10.74 -10.89 -8.00
CA ILE A 214 -11.25 -9.73 -8.74
C ILE A 214 -10.83 -9.91 -10.19
N LYS A 215 -11.80 -9.92 -11.09
CA LYS A 215 -11.57 -10.02 -12.52
C LYS A 215 -12.63 -9.19 -13.27
N PRO A 216 -12.23 -8.24 -14.15
CA PRO A 216 -13.15 -7.52 -15.01
C PRO A 216 -13.66 -8.45 -16.13
N GLU A 217 -14.77 -8.08 -16.76
CA GLU A 217 -15.34 -8.82 -17.90
C GLU A 217 -14.34 -8.96 -19.07
N SER A 218 -13.44 -7.98 -19.23
CA SER A 218 -12.40 -8.00 -20.25
C SER A 218 -11.31 -9.04 -20.01
N GLU A 219 -11.22 -9.58 -18.78
CA GLU A 219 -10.21 -10.53 -18.34
C GLU A 219 -8.74 -10.07 -18.52
N THR A 220 -8.52 -8.78 -18.80
CA THR A 220 -7.20 -8.22 -19.09
C THR A 220 -6.36 -7.93 -17.85
N TRP A 221 -7.00 -7.91 -16.69
CA TRP A 221 -6.41 -7.73 -15.37
C TRP A 221 -7.10 -8.68 -14.39
N GLY A 222 -6.43 -9.01 -13.30
CA GLY A 222 -7.11 -9.63 -12.18
C GLY A 222 -6.28 -9.56 -10.92
N GLY A 223 -6.79 -10.17 -9.86
CA GLY A 223 -6.09 -10.27 -8.61
C GLY A 223 -6.75 -11.22 -7.63
N HIS A 224 -5.96 -11.66 -6.65
CA HIS A 224 -6.43 -12.48 -5.55
C HIS A 224 -6.11 -11.79 -4.22
N SER A 225 -7.04 -11.85 -3.28
CA SER A 225 -6.79 -11.48 -1.88
C SER A 225 -7.14 -12.63 -0.95
N LEU A 226 -6.19 -13.02 -0.10
CA LEU A 226 -6.32 -14.13 0.83
C LEU A 226 -5.97 -13.65 2.23
N SER A 227 -6.73 -14.06 3.23
CA SER A 227 -6.46 -13.70 4.63
C SER A 227 -6.25 -14.95 5.49
N PHE A 228 -5.12 -14.99 6.19
CA PHE A 228 -4.64 -16.09 7.01
C PHE A 228 -4.72 -15.72 8.51
N GLY A 229 -5.16 -16.66 9.35
CA GLY A 229 -5.39 -16.43 10.79
C GLY A 229 -6.70 -15.70 11.11
N MET A 230 -7.27 -15.89 12.31
CA MET A 230 -8.60 -15.38 12.66
C MET A 230 -8.73 -13.84 12.59
N ASN A 231 -9.90 -13.40 12.11
CA ASN A 231 -10.46 -12.04 12.21
C ASN A 231 -10.21 -11.42 13.60
N GLU A 232 -9.18 -10.59 13.73
CA GLU A 232 -9.44 -9.36 14.48
C GLU A 232 -10.48 -8.63 13.64
N LYS A 233 -11.71 -8.54 14.15
CA LYS A 233 -12.60 -7.47 13.71
C LYS A 233 -11.84 -6.20 14.02
N ASP A 234 -11.05 -5.79 13.06
CA ASP A 234 -10.55 -4.46 13.01
C ASP A 234 -11.80 -3.61 12.90
N ASN A 235 -12.27 -3.09 14.04
CA ASN A 235 -13.05 -1.86 14.09
C ASN A 235 -12.15 -0.74 13.57
N LYS A 236 -11.72 -0.86 12.32
CA LYS A 236 -11.04 0.19 11.59
C LYS A 236 -12.13 1.21 11.32
N GLU A 237 -11.98 2.37 11.94
CA GLU A 237 -12.77 3.54 11.60
C GLU A 237 -12.63 3.72 10.09
N THR A 238 -13.74 3.51 9.37
CA THR A 238 -13.80 3.67 7.92
C THR A 238 -14.69 4.85 7.62
N TYR A 239 -14.26 5.69 6.69
CA TYR A 239 -15.14 6.69 6.10
C TYR A 239 -16.04 5.96 5.09
N THR A 240 -17.34 6.10 5.26
CA THR A 240 -18.32 5.56 4.31
C THR A 240 -18.57 6.58 3.21
N ILE A 241 -18.97 6.10 2.02
CA ILE A 241 -19.39 7.01 0.94
C ILE A 241 -20.54 7.94 1.39
N THR A 242 -21.34 7.51 2.37
CA THR A 242 -22.43 8.30 2.95
C THR A 242 -21.98 9.41 3.89
N ASP A 243 -20.75 9.34 4.42
CA ASP A 243 -20.12 10.44 5.16
C ASP A 243 -19.75 11.59 4.22
N TYR A 244 -19.76 11.34 2.91
CA TYR A 244 -19.44 12.30 1.87
C TYR A 244 -20.64 12.49 0.91
N GLN A 245 -21.47 13.50 1.16
CA GLN A 245 -22.50 13.88 0.19
C GLN A 245 -21.87 14.78 -0.90
N HIS A 246 -21.90 14.29 -2.15
CA HIS A 246 -21.24 14.93 -3.28
C HIS A 246 -21.87 16.29 -3.65
N ASP A 247 -21.25 17.37 -3.19
CA ASP A 247 -21.41 18.69 -3.79
C ASP A 247 -20.05 19.32 -4.10
N ASN A 248 -19.60 19.14 -5.34
CA ASN A 248 -18.32 19.69 -5.80
C ASN A 248 -18.36 21.22 -5.96
N GLU A 249 -19.53 21.88 -5.85
CA GLU A 249 -19.62 23.36 -5.94
C GLU A 249 -18.80 24.03 -4.83
N GLN A 250 -18.74 23.41 -3.65
CA GLN A 250 -17.95 23.87 -2.51
C GLN A 250 -16.43 23.91 -2.80
N LEU A 251 -15.91 23.06 -3.70
CA LEU A 251 -14.49 23.08 -4.09
C LEU A 251 -14.11 24.37 -4.83
N ASN A 252 -15.08 25.08 -5.39
CA ASN A 252 -14.87 26.30 -6.16
C ASN A 252 -15.26 27.58 -5.42
N SER A 253 -15.96 27.47 -4.30
CA SER A 253 -16.30 28.61 -3.46
C SER A 253 -15.09 29.20 -2.74
N PHE A 254 -14.95 30.52 -2.82
CA PHE A 254 -13.90 31.28 -2.13
C PHE A 254 -14.01 31.15 -0.61
N GLU A 255 -15.24 31.18 -0.08
CA GLU A 255 -15.51 31.08 1.36
C GLU A 255 -15.05 29.72 1.91
N TYR A 256 -15.49 28.63 1.27
CA TYR A 256 -15.08 27.27 1.68
C TYR A 256 -13.57 27.06 1.56
N GLN A 257 -12.93 27.52 0.47
CA GLN A 257 -11.47 27.43 0.33
C GLN A 257 -10.70 28.22 1.39
N THR A 258 -11.23 29.38 1.80
CA THR A 258 -10.67 30.16 2.91
C THR A 258 -10.72 29.33 4.19
N HIS A 259 -11.86 28.71 4.50
CA HIS A 259 -12.01 27.83 5.65
C HIS A 259 -11.09 26.60 5.58
N TYR A 260 -10.93 25.98 4.41
CA TYR A 260 -10.03 24.83 4.24
C TYR A 260 -8.56 25.22 4.50
N ILE A 261 -8.09 26.35 3.97
CA ILE A 261 -6.73 26.84 4.19
C ILE A 261 -6.48 27.11 5.68
N VAL A 262 -7.39 27.83 6.33
CA VAL A 262 -7.27 28.15 7.76
C VAL A 262 -7.23 26.89 8.60
N ASN A 263 -8.15 25.94 8.37
CA ASN A 263 -8.22 24.72 9.17
C ASN A 263 -7.03 23.77 8.92
N ALA A 264 -6.55 23.63 7.68
CA ALA A 264 -5.32 22.87 7.42
C ALA A 264 -4.10 23.49 8.12
N GLN A 265 -4.00 24.82 8.13
CA GLN A 265 -2.93 25.51 8.86
C GLN A 265 -3.05 25.34 10.38
N LYS A 266 -4.27 25.37 10.94
CA LYS A 266 -4.52 25.06 12.36
C LYS A 266 -4.05 23.67 12.74
N VAL A 267 -4.38 22.66 11.94
CA VAL A 267 -3.89 21.28 12.15
C VAL A 267 -2.37 21.25 12.20
N ILE A 268 -1.68 21.92 11.27
CA ILE A 268 -0.21 21.99 11.27
C ILE A 268 0.31 22.72 12.51
N ASN A 269 -0.30 23.82 12.93
CA ASN A 269 0.09 24.58 14.12
C ASN A 269 -0.10 23.76 15.40
N LEU A 270 -1.24 23.07 15.52
CA LEU A 270 -1.53 22.18 16.64
C LEU A 270 -0.46 21.10 16.74
N VAL A 271 -0.18 20.40 15.64
CA VAL A 271 0.84 19.34 15.61
C VAL A 271 2.23 19.91 15.92
N ALA A 272 2.60 21.06 15.36
CA ALA A 272 3.86 21.76 15.66
C ALA A 272 3.98 22.09 17.16
N SER A 273 2.90 22.55 17.79
CA SER A 273 2.88 22.91 19.22
C SER A 273 3.06 21.72 20.17
N LEU A 274 2.66 20.53 19.73
CA LEU A 274 2.81 19.28 20.48
C LEU A 274 4.22 18.68 20.35
N GLY A 275 5.03 19.16 19.41
CA GLY A 275 6.35 18.60 19.09
C GLY A 275 6.29 17.29 18.30
N PRO A 276 7.44 16.71 17.92
CA PRO A 276 7.51 15.47 17.15
C PRO A 276 6.75 14.32 17.83
N GLN A 277 5.78 13.75 17.12
CA GLN A 277 5.01 12.58 17.57
C GLN A 277 5.37 11.36 16.74
N LYS A 278 5.17 10.16 17.32
CA LYS A 278 5.31 8.89 16.60
C LYS A 278 4.40 8.88 15.36
N GLY A 279 4.93 8.43 14.22
CA GLY A 279 4.19 8.35 12.96
C GLY A 279 4.16 9.67 12.16
N VAL A 280 4.75 10.74 12.71
CA VAL A 280 4.84 12.07 12.07
C VAL A 280 6.27 12.61 12.03
N ASP A 281 7.11 12.16 12.96
CA ASP A 281 8.54 12.46 13.08
C ASP A 281 9.32 12.45 11.76
N HIS A 282 9.09 11.46 10.89
CA HIS A 282 9.82 11.31 9.62
C HIS A 282 9.53 12.40 8.57
N PHE A 283 8.51 13.26 8.77
CA PHE A 283 8.28 14.46 7.95
C PHE A 283 8.11 15.72 8.83
N TRP A 284 8.70 15.72 10.02
CA TRP A 284 8.62 16.84 10.96
C TRP A 284 9.20 18.14 10.39
N SER A 285 10.24 18.04 9.57
CA SER A 285 10.89 19.22 8.96
C SER A 285 9.93 20.05 8.10
N GLU A 286 8.98 19.40 7.44
CA GLU A 286 7.94 20.02 6.64
C GLU A 286 6.90 20.73 7.51
N ILE A 287 6.55 20.14 8.65
CA ILE A 287 5.63 20.73 9.64
C ILE A 287 6.25 22.00 10.22
N GLU A 288 7.50 21.93 10.67
CA GLU A 288 8.22 23.10 11.20
C GLU A 288 8.34 24.20 10.14
N PHE A 289 8.69 23.84 8.91
CA PHE A 289 8.78 24.80 7.81
C PHE A 289 7.44 25.53 7.61
N LEU A 290 6.33 24.79 7.52
CA LEU A 290 5.00 25.37 7.29
C LEU A 290 4.52 26.19 8.51
N HIS A 291 4.79 25.72 9.72
CA HIS A 291 4.51 26.48 10.94
C HIS A 291 5.28 27.81 10.95
N ASN A 292 6.59 27.79 10.70
CA ASN A 292 7.44 28.98 10.76
C ASN A 292 7.17 29.99 9.61
N THR A 293 6.60 29.52 8.51
CA THR A 293 6.30 30.35 7.33
C THR A 293 4.80 30.66 7.16
N ARG A 294 3.98 30.36 8.19
CA ARG A 294 2.51 30.46 8.15
C ARG A 294 1.94 31.85 7.82
N VAL A 295 2.69 32.92 8.09
CA VAL A 295 2.31 34.31 7.76
C VAL A 295 3.13 34.95 6.64
N GLN A 296 3.98 34.18 5.96
CA GLN A 296 4.77 34.67 4.83
C GLN A 296 3.98 34.49 3.54
N LYS A 297 3.97 35.49 2.65
CA LYS A 297 3.31 35.37 1.34
C LYS A 297 3.87 34.16 0.58
N SER A 298 2.98 33.40 -0.01
CA SER A 298 3.25 32.13 -0.66
C SER A 298 3.08 32.19 -2.17
N THR A 299 3.70 31.23 -2.85
CA THR A 299 3.41 30.84 -4.23
C THR A 299 2.65 29.51 -4.24
N ALA A 300 2.20 29.07 -5.42
CA ALA A 300 1.60 27.75 -5.61
C ALA A 300 2.47 26.60 -5.05
N SER A 301 3.81 26.72 -5.11
CA SER A 301 4.71 25.70 -4.54
C SER A 301 4.57 25.55 -3.03
N HIS A 302 4.28 26.64 -2.31
CA HIS A 302 4.02 26.56 -0.87
C HIS A 302 2.66 25.89 -0.60
N ILE A 303 1.63 26.15 -1.42
CA ILE A 303 0.35 25.43 -1.32
C ILE A 303 0.54 23.94 -1.55
N GLU A 304 1.38 23.54 -2.49
CA GLU A 304 1.69 22.11 -2.73
C GLU A 304 2.36 21.46 -1.51
N LYS A 305 3.27 22.18 -0.83
CA LYS A 305 3.87 21.72 0.43
C LYS A 305 2.84 21.62 1.55
N LEU A 306 1.99 22.64 1.69
CA LEU A 306 0.88 22.68 2.64
C LEU A 306 -0.06 21.49 2.41
N ALA A 307 -0.48 21.27 1.16
CA ALA A 307 -1.33 20.16 0.74
C ALA A 307 -0.70 18.81 1.08
N THR A 308 0.57 18.62 0.69
CA THR A 308 1.31 17.38 0.96
C THR A 308 1.37 17.09 2.46
N CYS A 309 1.75 18.09 3.26
CA CYS A 309 1.87 17.92 4.71
C CYS A 309 0.51 17.70 5.38
N PHE A 310 -0.51 18.47 5.02
CA PHE A 310 -1.86 18.31 5.56
C PHE A 310 -2.44 16.93 5.26
N LEU A 311 -2.32 16.46 4.02
CA LEU A 311 -2.80 15.14 3.62
C LEU A 311 -2.05 14.01 4.37
N LYS A 312 -0.74 14.18 4.61
CA LYS A 312 0.04 13.25 5.45
C LYS A 312 -0.42 13.24 6.90
N LEU A 313 -0.82 14.39 7.44
CA LEU A 313 -1.32 14.49 8.80
C LEU A 313 -2.75 13.95 8.94
N PHE A 314 -3.58 14.07 7.91
CA PHE A 314 -5.04 13.87 7.98
C PHE A 314 -5.46 12.60 8.75
N ASP A 315 -4.94 11.44 8.35
CA ASP A 315 -5.24 10.16 9.00
C ASP A 315 -4.23 9.81 10.11
N ASN A 316 -2.98 10.33 10.04
CA ASN A 316 -1.95 10.10 11.06
C ASN A 316 -2.24 10.79 12.41
N VAL A 317 -3.01 11.89 12.43
CA VAL A 317 -3.42 12.58 13.67
C VAL A 317 -4.89 12.38 14.03
N THR A 318 -5.61 11.55 13.26
CA THR A 318 -7.02 11.18 13.47
C THR A 318 -7.93 12.42 13.58
N LEU A 319 -8.02 13.21 12.50
CA LEU A 319 -8.89 14.39 12.47
C LEU A 319 -10.38 14.06 12.54
N ILE A 320 -10.76 12.90 12.01
CA ILE A 320 -12.12 12.36 12.07
C ILE A 320 -12.11 11.16 13.01
N LYS A 321 -12.98 11.19 14.01
CA LYS A 321 -13.23 10.12 14.98
C LYS A 321 -14.63 9.54 14.80
N ASP A 322 -14.89 8.41 15.45
CA ASP A 322 -16.21 7.77 15.46
C ASP A 322 -17.36 8.71 15.86
N ASP A 323 -17.11 9.60 16.83
CA ASP A 323 -18.07 10.56 17.38
C ASP A 323 -18.14 11.89 16.62
N THR A 324 -17.34 12.07 15.56
CA THR A 324 -17.36 13.29 14.74
C THR A 324 -18.71 13.42 14.02
N SER A 325 -19.29 14.63 14.04
CA SER A 325 -20.56 14.91 13.39
C SER A 325 -20.49 14.66 11.88
N LYS A 326 -21.65 14.41 11.25
CA LYS A 326 -21.70 14.15 9.80
C LYS A 326 -21.23 15.38 9.01
N GLU A 327 -21.58 16.57 9.47
CA GLU A 327 -21.21 17.85 8.88
C GLU A 327 -19.69 18.06 8.96
N ASP A 328 -19.07 17.78 10.11
CA ASP A 328 -17.62 17.89 10.28
C ASP A 328 -16.86 16.85 9.45
N LYS A 329 -17.38 15.61 9.38
CA LYS A 329 -16.84 14.56 8.49
C LYS A 329 -16.83 15.04 7.04
N ALA A 330 -17.96 15.56 6.55
CA ALA A 330 -18.08 16.08 5.20
C ALA A 330 -17.11 17.25 4.95
N PHE A 331 -16.99 18.18 5.90
CA PHE A 331 -16.05 19.29 5.83
C PHE A 331 -14.60 18.81 5.69
N TRP A 332 -14.15 17.89 6.54
CA TRP A 332 -12.77 17.40 6.52
C TRP A 332 -12.46 16.60 5.25
N LEU A 333 -13.38 15.73 4.81
CA LEU A 333 -13.22 14.99 3.56
C LEU A 333 -13.17 15.93 2.34
N MET A 334 -13.92 17.04 2.37
CA MET A 334 -13.86 18.08 1.34
C MET A 334 -12.57 18.90 1.40
N CYS A 335 -12.08 19.19 2.59
CA CYS A 335 -10.77 19.82 2.80
C CYS A 335 -9.66 18.92 2.19
N ARG A 336 -9.67 17.62 2.50
CA ARG A 336 -8.77 16.61 1.92
C ARG A 336 -8.85 16.61 0.39
N LYS A 337 -10.05 16.58 -0.18
CA LYS A 337 -10.27 16.63 -1.63
C LYS A 337 -9.72 17.91 -2.26
N CYS A 338 -9.95 19.07 -1.63
CA CYS A 338 -9.45 20.37 -2.09
C CYS A 338 -7.92 20.38 -2.18
N PHE A 339 -7.23 19.94 -1.12
CA PHE A 339 -5.77 19.91 -1.11
C PHE A 339 -5.20 18.85 -2.05
N SER A 340 -5.86 17.70 -2.19
CA SER A 340 -5.45 16.69 -3.16
C SER A 340 -5.51 17.23 -4.60
N TYR A 341 -6.55 17.99 -4.95
CA TYR A 341 -6.68 18.58 -6.29
C TYR A 341 -5.52 19.53 -6.63
N ALA A 342 -5.01 20.28 -5.65
CA ALA A 342 -3.86 21.18 -5.83
C ALA A 342 -2.57 20.45 -6.23
N LEU A 343 -2.49 19.12 -6.07
CA LEU A 343 -1.34 18.30 -6.43
C LEU A 343 -1.38 17.76 -7.87
N HIS A 344 -2.46 17.98 -8.62
CA HIS A 344 -2.60 17.55 -10.02
C HIS A 344 -1.91 18.51 -11.00
N LYS A 345 -0.58 18.63 -10.89
CA LYS A 345 0.24 19.62 -11.65
C LYS A 345 0.20 19.49 -13.17
N HIS A 346 -0.07 18.28 -13.66
CA HIS A 346 -0.16 17.99 -15.09
C HIS A 346 -1.53 18.30 -15.69
N ASP A 347 -2.53 18.48 -14.82
CA ASP A 347 -3.84 18.96 -15.21
C ASP A 347 -3.87 20.50 -15.11
N VAL A 348 -4.43 21.15 -16.13
CA VAL A 348 -4.58 22.61 -16.14
C VAL A 348 -5.46 23.06 -14.98
N GLY A 349 -6.52 22.29 -14.68
CA GLY A 349 -7.42 22.56 -13.57
C GLY A 349 -6.70 22.52 -12.21
N GLY A 350 -5.95 21.46 -11.93
CA GLY A 350 -5.15 21.33 -10.71
C GLY A 350 -4.11 22.44 -10.54
N ARG A 351 -3.43 22.83 -11.62
CA ARG A 351 -2.47 23.95 -11.58
C ARG A 351 -3.12 25.29 -11.30
N MET A 352 -4.25 25.58 -11.94
CA MET A 352 -5.00 26.81 -11.67
C MET A 352 -5.57 26.82 -10.25
N HIS A 353 -5.96 25.66 -9.73
CA HIS A 353 -6.44 25.51 -8.37
C HIS A 353 -5.36 25.84 -7.34
N SER A 354 -4.12 25.35 -7.51
CA SER A 354 -3.02 25.66 -6.57
C SER A 354 -2.65 27.15 -6.57
N ILE A 355 -2.69 27.80 -7.73
CA ILE A 355 -2.51 29.27 -7.84
C ILE A 355 -3.64 29.99 -7.09
N ARG A 356 -4.91 29.61 -7.33
CA ARG A 356 -6.06 30.21 -6.65
C ARG A 356 -5.96 30.09 -5.12
N LEU A 357 -5.62 28.91 -4.60
CA LEU A 357 -5.42 28.72 -3.16
C LEU A 357 -4.26 29.59 -2.62
N SER A 358 -3.21 29.80 -3.41
CA SER A 358 -2.10 30.68 -3.04
C SER A 358 -2.56 32.13 -2.94
N ASP A 359 -3.40 32.59 -3.88
CA ASP A 359 -3.97 33.94 -3.86
C ASP A 359 -4.90 34.15 -2.68
N ILE A 360 -5.74 33.15 -2.36
CA ILE A 360 -6.61 33.16 -1.17
C ILE A 360 -5.77 33.26 0.10
N ARG A 361 -4.76 32.41 0.25
CA ARG A 361 -3.86 32.44 1.41
C ARG A 361 -3.17 33.80 1.56
N ASN A 362 -2.69 34.39 0.47
CA ASN A 362 -2.07 35.71 0.49
C ASN A 362 -3.06 36.81 0.91
N LYS A 363 -4.32 36.73 0.47
CA LYS A 363 -5.39 37.63 0.94
C LYS A 363 -5.70 37.44 2.43
N ILE A 364 -5.66 36.22 2.96
CA ILE A 364 -5.80 35.98 4.41
C ILE A 364 -4.65 36.66 5.15
N ILE A 365 -3.40 36.48 4.71
CA ILE A 365 -2.23 37.12 5.33
C ILE A 365 -2.34 38.65 5.34
N GLU A 366 -2.85 39.24 4.26
CA GLU A 366 -3.00 40.69 4.13
C GLU A 366 -4.11 41.26 5.03
N ASN A 367 -5.20 40.52 5.23
CA ASN A 367 -6.40 41.03 5.89
C ASN A 367 -6.58 40.52 7.33
N ASP A 368 -6.10 39.32 7.64
CA ASP A 368 -6.28 38.59 8.91
C ASP A 368 -5.19 37.51 9.08
N ALA A 369 -3.94 37.95 9.28
CA ALA A 369 -2.82 37.02 9.49
C ALA A 369 -2.99 36.17 10.76
N ASP A 370 -3.72 36.67 11.75
CA ASP A 370 -3.95 36.01 13.04
C ASP A 370 -4.75 34.70 12.86
N ALA A 371 -5.65 34.63 11.88
CA ALA A 371 -6.36 33.40 11.53
C ALA A 371 -5.43 32.22 11.22
N LEU A 372 -4.24 32.48 10.67
CA LEU A 372 -3.24 31.45 10.34
C LEU A 372 -2.29 31.12 11.50
N GLN A 373 -2.35 31.86 12.61
CA GLN A 373 -1.52 31.63 13.79
C GLN A 373 -2.23 30.82 14.89
N GLN A 374 -3.55 30.65 14.77
CA GLN A 374 -4.35 29.87 15.71
C GLN A 374 -3.92 28.39 15.70
N CYS A 375 -3.98 27.75 16.86
CA CYS A 375 -3.84 26.30 17.02
C CYS A 375 -5.21 25.62 16.90
#